data_AF-A0A1E4DJT0-F1
#
_entry.id   AF-A0A1E4DJT0-F1
#
_cell.length_a   1.000
_cell.length_b   1.000
_cell.length_c   1.000
_cell.angle_alpha   90.00
_cell.angle_beta   90.00
_cell.angle_gamma   90.00
#
_symmetry.space_group_name_H-M   'P 1'
#
loop_
_entity.id
_entity.type
_entity.pdbx_description
1 polymer ?
#
loop_
_entity_poly.entity_id
_entity_poly.type
_entity_poly.pdbx_seq_one_letter_code
_entity_poly.pdbx_strand_id
1 'polypeptide(L)'
;MVTPGYYVPGLGIIALILLIFMTGLFAANFIGRQVVRQWESVLNRVPVVRGIYSTIKSMMDILSFAERESYRRVVLIQFPKNGHYCFAFVTGVTKGEMQQLSPDPLVHVYVPTSPNPTSGYFLLVPEREVIAVDITVEEAMKLIVSGGLYTPSQPSGVGPQAGGKTWTPIKQPDAGVQVG
;
A
#
# COMPACT_ATOMS: atom_id res chain seq x y z
N MET A 1 -45.17 46.52 -44.62
CA MET A 1 -45.04 46.42 -43.15
C MET A 1 -44.07 45.29 -42.87
N VAL A 2 -42.80 45.59 -42.61
CA VAL A 2 -41.80 44.59 -42.23
C VAL A 2 -41.34 44.97 -40.84
N THR A 3 -41.77 44.19 -39.84
CA THR A 3 -41.32 44.35 -38.46
C THR A 3 -39.82 44.09 -38.39
N PRO A 4 -38.98 45.00 -37.84
CA PRO A 4 -37.57 44.73 -37.63
C PRO A 4 -37.46 43.64 -36.56
N GLY A 5 -37.31 42.40 -37.00
CA GLY A 5 -37.08 41.26 -36.11
C GLY A 5 -35.72 41.43 -35.42
N TYR A 6 -35.72 41.40 -34.09
CA TYR A 6 -34.55 41.44 -33.25
C TYR A 6 -33.59 40.28 -33.61
N TYR A 7 -32.67 40.54 -34.54
CA TYR A 7 -31.60 39.61 -34.85
C TYR A 7 -30.52 39.76 -33.78
N VAL A 8 -30.58 38.93 -32.74
CA VAL A 8 -29.54 38.90 -31.71
C VAL A 8 -28.31 38.19 -32.28
N PRO A 9 -27.20 38.91 -32.56
CA PRO A 9 -26.00 38.28 -33.09
C PRO A 9 -25.49 37.22 -32.10
N GLY A 10 -25.22 36.01 -32.58
CA GLY A 10 -24.72 34.91 -31.73
C GLY A 10 -25.77 33.90 -31.26
N LEU A 11 -27.07 34.17 -31.43
CA LEU A 11 -28.14 33.22 -31.07
C LEU A 11 -27.98 31.87 -31.80
N GLY A 12 -27.57 31.90 -33.07
CA GLY A 12 -27.31 30.69 -33.87
C GLY A 12 -26.14 29.85 -33.35
N ILE A 13 -25.09 30.48 -32.82
CA ILE A 13 -23.93 29.78 -32.24
C ILE A 13 -24.32 29.12 -30.93
N ILE A 14 -25.06 29.83 -30.07
CA ILE A 14 -25.57 29.29 -28.81
C ILE A 14 -26.52 28.11 -29.09
N ALA A 15 -27.42 28.24 -30.06
CA ALA A 15 -28.32 27.17 -30.47
C ALA A 15 -27.56 25.93 -30.99
N LEU A 16 -26.50 26.14 -31.78
CA LEU A 16 -25.65 25.05 -32.28
C LEU A 16 -24.91 24.33 -31.15
N ILE A 17 -24.30 25.08 -30.23
CA ILE A 17 -23.61 24.51 -29.06
C ILE A 17 -24.60 23.70 -28.21
N LEU A 18 -25.79 24.26 -27.95
CA LEU A 18 -26.84 23.61 -27.18
C LEU A 18 -27.30 22.31 -27.84
N LEU A 19 -27.45 22.32 -29.17
CA LEU A 19 -27.85 21.15 -29.96
C LEU A 19 -26.79 20.04 -29.90
N ILE A 20 -25.51 20.38 -30.09
CA ILE A 20 -24.40 19.42 -30.01
C ILE A 20 -24.31 18.84 -28.58
N PHE A 21 -24.42 19.70 -27.57
CA PHE A 21 -24.37 19.29 -26.17
C PHE A 21 -25.51 18.34 -25.80
N MET A 22 -26.75 18.69 -26.18
CA MET A 22 -27.92 17.81 -25.97
C MET A 22 -27.74 16.48 -26.68
N THR A 23 -27.29 16.48 -27.94
CA THR A 23 -27.06 15.25 -28.72
C THR A 23 -26.01 14.36 -28.04
N GLY A 24 -24.90 14.94 -27.58
CA GLY A 24 -23.87 14.23 -26.83
C GLY A 24 -24.40 13.67 -25.51
N LEU A 25 -25.22 14.43 -24.79
CA LEU A 25 -25.83 14.00 -23.53
C LEU A 25 -26.78 12.81 -23.73
N PHE A 26 -27.63 12.86 -24.75
CA PHE A 26 -28.54 11.75 -25.09
C PHE A 26 -27.77 10.52 -25.56
N ALA A 27 -26.77 10.69 -26.42
CA ALA A 27 -25.91 9.59 -26.86
C ALA A 27 -25.19 8.94 -25.68
N ALA A 28 -24.56 9.72 -24.80
CA ALA A 28 -23.85 9.21 -23.63
C ALA A 28 -24.79 8.50 -22.63
N ASN A 29 -25.97 9.06 -22.37
CA ASN A 29 -26.87 8.52 -21.35
C ASN A 29 -27.65 7.29 -21.85
N PHE A 30 -28.03 7.25 -23.13
CA PHE A 30 -28.78 6.13 -23.71
C PHE A 30 -27.86 4.97 -24.12
N ILE A 31 -26.79 5.26 -24.85
CA ILE A 31 -25.86 4.23 -25.32
C ILE A 31 -24.95 3.76 -24.18
N GLY A 32 -24.49 4.67 -23.31
CA GLY A 32 -23.62 4.33 -22.20
C GLY A 32 -24.25 3.33 -21.23
N ARG A 33 -25.52 3.53 -20.83
CA ARG A 33 -26.20 2.60 -19.92
C ARG A 33 -26.48 1.23 -20.57
N GLN A 34 -26.84 1.21 -21.84
CA GLN A 34 -27.10 -0.05 -22.56
C GLN A 34 -25.82 -0.86 -22.75
N VAL A 35 -24.73 -0.20 -23.12
CA VAL A 35 -23.40 -0.80 -23.25
C VAL A 35 -22.96 -1.35 -21.89
N VAL A 36 -22.96 -0.53 -20.83
CA VAL A 36 -22.55 -0.98 -19.48
C VAL A 36 -23.33 -2.21 -19.00
N ARG A 37 -24.67 -2.24 -19.18
CA ARG A 37 -25.49 -3.41 -18.80
C ARG A 37 -25.15 -4.67 -19.62
N GLN A 38 -24.83 -4.53 -20.90
CA GLN A 38 -24.39 -5.67 -21.73
C GLN A 38 -23.01 -6.16 -21.30
N TRP A 39 -22.07 -5.25 -20.99
CA TRP A 39 -20.75 -5.60 -20.46
C TRP A 39 -20.86 -6.32 -19.12
N GLU A 40 -21.67 -5.84 -18.18
CA GLU A 40 -21.92 -6.50 -16.88
C GLU A 40 -22.49 -7.91 -17.04
N SER A 41 -23.40 -8.12 -18.00
CA SER A 41 -23.96 -9.45 -18.26
C SER A 41 -22.95 -10.43 -18.87
N VAL A 42 -22.01 -9.95 -19.69
CA VAL A 42 -20.91 -10.76 -20.25
C VAL A 42 -19.86 -11.06 -19.17
N LEU A 43 -19.52 -10.05 -18.36
CA LEU A 43 -18.60 -10.16 -17.23
C LEU A 43 -19.10 -11.15 -16.16
N ASN A 44 -20.39 -11.15 -15.85
CA ASN A 44 -20.98 -12.06 -14.86
C ASN A 44 -21.02 -13.54 -15.31
N ARG A 45 -20.87 -13.83 -16.60
CA ARG A 45 -20.95 -15.19 -17.15
C ARG A 45 -19.59 -15.88 -17.27
N VAL A 46 -18.50 -15.17 -17.00
CA VAL A 46 -17.14 -15.68 -17.17
C VAL A 46 -16.41 -15.67 -15.81
N PRO A 47 -16.33 -16.80 -15.08
CA PRO A 47 -15.60 -16.91 -13.80
C PRO A 47 -14.11 -16.56 -13.90
N VAL A 48 -13.54 -16.45 -15.11
CA VAL A 48 -12.14 -16.07 -15.37
C VAL A 48 -11.87 -14.58 -15.06
N VAL A 49 -12.86 -13.70 -15.19
CA VAL A 49 -12.63 -12.26 -15.01
C VAL A 49 -12.36 -11.89 -13.55
N ARG A 50 -12.93 -12.64 -12.59
CA ARG A 50 -12.58 -12.53 -11.18
C ARG A 50 -11.10 -12.82 -10.94
N GLY A 51 -10.54 -13.83 -11.62
CA GLY A 51 -9.12 -14.16 -11.50
C GLY A 51 -8.22 -13.05 -12.04
N ILE A 52 -8.53 -12.51 -13.21
CA ILE A 52 -7.74 -11.43 -13.84
C ILE A 52 -7.84 -10.14 -13.03
N TYR A 53 -9.04 -9.72 -12.63
CA TYR A 53 -9.22 -8.55 -11.77
C TYR A 53 -8.60 -8.75 -10.40
N SER A 54 -8.67 -9.95 -9.81
CA SER A 54 -8.00 -10.25 -8.54
C SER A 54 -6.49 -10.17 -8.68
N THR A 55 -5.90 -10.65 -9.77
CA THR A 55 -4.45 -10.57 -9.98
C THR A 55 -4.00 -9.12 -10.20
N ILE A 56 -4.74 -8.35 -11.01
CA ILE A 56 -4.46 -6.93 -11.24
C ILE A 56 -4.64 -6.14 -9.95
N LYS A 57 -5.71 -6.42 -9.19
CA LYS A 57 -5.96 -5.80 -7.90
C LYS A 57 -4.89 -6.18 -6.88
N SER A 58 -4.47 -7.44 -6.80
CA SER A 58 -3.38 -7.86 -5.93
C SER A 58 -2.05 -7.20 -6.32
N MET A 59 -1.77 -7.03 -7.61
CA MET A 59 -0.61 -6.27 -8.08
C MET A 59 -0.71 -4.79 -7.71
N MET A 60 -1.87 -4.18 -7.89
CA MET A 60 -2.13 -2.80 -7.47
C MET A 60 -2.10 -2.65 -5.96
N ASP A 61 -2.55 -3.64 -5.19
CA ASP A 61 -2.47 -3.66 -3.74
C ASP A 61 -1.01 -3.76 -3.30
N ILE A 62 -0.19 -4.62 -3.91
CA ILE A 62 1.28 -4.68 -3.70
C ILE A 62 1.93 -3.32 -3.98
N LEU A 63 1.51 -2.64 -5.05
CA LEU A 63 1.99 -1.29 -5.39
C LEU A 63 1.45 -0.21 -4.44
N SER A 64 0.22 -0.36 -3.93
CA SER A 64 -0.40 0.54 -2.95
C SER A 64 0.19 0.36 -1.55
N PHE A 65 0.66 -0.86 -1.22
CA PHE A 65 1.52 -1.13 -0.06
C PHE A 65 2.90 -0.48 -0.21
N ALA A 66 3.38 -0.26 -1.45
CA ALA A 66 4.62 0.48 -1.69
C ALA A 66 4.47 1.99 -1.42
N GLU A 67 3.26 2.56 -1.54
CA GLU A 67 3.03 3.99 -1.30
C GLU A 67 2.60 4.36 0.13
N ARG A 68 2.16 3.41 0.96
CA ARG A 68 1.60 3.71 2.31
C ARG A 68 2.47 3.47 3.54
N GLU A 69 3.72 3.04 3.41
CA GLU A 69 4.63 3.07 4.57
C GLU A 69 6.07 3.45 4.19
N SER A 70 6.24 4.73 3.86
CA SER A 70 7.32 5.47 4.52
C SER A 70 7.17 5.30 6.05
N TYR A 71 8.28 5.38 6.79
CA TYR A 71 8.40 5.22 8.25
C TYR A 71 8.83 3.82 8.76
N ARG A 72 10.16 3.64 8.81
CA ARG A 72 10.92 2.89 9.83
C ARG A 72 10.59 1.39 9.99
N ARG A 73 10.96 0.59 8.98
CA ARG A 73 10.93 -0.89 9.03
C ARG A 73 12.19 -1.56 9.57
N VAL A 74 13.27 -0.82 9.84
CA VAL A 74 14.52 -1.43 10.30
C VAL A 74 14.50 -1.56 11.81
N VAL A 75 14.67 -2.79 12.27
CA VAL A 75 14.69 -3.12 13.70
C VAL A 75 15.87 -4.02 14.01
N LEU A 76 16.25 -4.05 15.28
CA LEU A 76 17.14 -5.06 15.83
C LEU A 76 16.30 -6.06 16.62
N ILE A 77 16.60 -7.33 16.42
CA ILE A 77 16.04 -8.43 17.22
C ILE A 77 17.17 -9.28 17.76
N GLN A 78 16.88 -10.04 18.82
CA GLN A 78 17.84 -11.02 19.33
C GLN A 78 17.73 -12.33 18.54
N PHE A 79 18.78 -12.68 17.79
CA PHE A 79 18.81 -13.90 16.97
C PHE A 79 20.27 -14.29 16.62
N PRO A 80 20.61 -15.60 16.59
CA PRO A 80 19.78 -16.76 16.94
C PRO A 80 19.72 -17.03 18.46
N LYS A 81 20.47 -16.28 19.27
CA LYS A 81 20.56 -16.44 20.72
C LYS A 81 20.46 -15.08 21.40
N ASN A 82 19.95 -15.07 22.63
CA ASN A 82 19.91 -13.89 23.48
C ASN A 82 21.31 -13.25 23.63
N GLY A 83 21.35 -11.93 23.56
CA GLY A 83 22.56 -11.11 23.56
C GLY A 83 23.19 -10.88 22.18
N HIS A 84 22.75 -11.58 21.14
CA HIS A 84 23.20 -11.37 19.76
C HIS A 84 22.13 -10.59 19.00
N TYR A 85 22.49 -9.49 18.34
CA TYR A 85 21.55 -8.66 17.60
C TYR A 85 21.76 -8.80 16.11
N CYS A 86 20.66 -8.88 15.35
CA CYS A 86 20.69 -8.78 13.91
C CYS A 86 19.70 -7.73 13.42
N PHE A 87 20.00 -7.13 12.27
CA PHE A 87 19.03 -6.30 11.56
C PHE A 87 17.92 -7.17 11.01
N ALA A 88 16.69 -6.70 11.19
CA ALA A 88 15.51 -7.29 10.60
C ALA A 88 14.60 -6.21 10.03
N PHE A 89 13.76 -6.62 9.08
CA PHE A 89 12.80 -5.73 8.42
C PHE A 89 11.39 -6.15 8.76
N VAL A 90 10.61 -5.23 9.33
CA VAL A 90 9.20 -5.49 9.65
C VAL A 90 8.41 -5.61 8.35
N THR A 91 7.81 -6.77 8.12
CA THR A 91 7.03 -7.07 6.91
C THR A 91 5.53 -7.06 7.17
N GLY A 92 5.10 -7.10 8.44
CA GLY A 92 3.70 -7.01 8.82
C GLY A 92 3.46 -7.34 10.28
N VAL A 93 2.19 -7.47 10.64
CA VAL A 93 1.72 -7.87 11.97
C VAL A 93 0.90 -9.15 11.87
N THR A 94 1.04 -10.02 12.86
CA THR A 94 0.32 -11.31 12.92
C THR A 94 -1.15 -11.06 13.22
N LYS A 95 -2.04 -11.82 12.57
CA LYS A 95 -3.49 -11.78 12.80
C LYS A 95 -4.06 -13.20 12.82
N GLY A 96 -5.23 -13.37 13.46
CA GLY A 96 -5.95 -14.64 13.46
C GLY A 96 -5.32 -15.72 14.35
N GLU A 97 -5.37 -16.98 13.89
CA GLU A 97 -4.95 -18.15 14.66
C GLU A 97 -3.48 -18.10 15.10
N MET A 98 -2.59 -17.58 14.25
CA MET A 98 -1.15 -17.46 14.55
C MET A 98 -0.86 -16.51 15.72
N GLN A 99 -1.76 -15.57 16.03
CA GLN A 99 -1.63 -14.72 17.22
C GLN A 99 -1.88 -15.51 18.51
N GLN A 100 -2.55 -16.67 18.46
CA GLN A 100 -2.77 -17.51 19.65
C GLN A 100 -1.48 -18.19 20.13
N LEU A 101 -0.42 -18.18 19.32
CA LEU A 101 0.90 -18.71 19.69
C LEU A 101 1.58 -17.90 20.79
N SER A 102 1.18 -16.64 20.99
CA SER A 102 1.76 -15.74 22.00
C SER A 102 0.69 -14.84 22.60
N PRO A 103 0.69 -14.63 23.93
CA PRO A 103 -0.17 -13.63 24.55
C PRO A 103 0.20 -12.19 24.11
N ASP A 104 1.44 -11.95 23.70
CA ASP A 104 1.92 -10.67 23.20
C ASP A 104 1.69 -10.53 21.69
N PRO A 105 1.38 -9.32 21.18
CA PRO A 105 1.30 -9.03 19.75
C PRO A 105 2.56 -9.52 19.02
N LEU A 106 2.37 -10.31 17.97
CA LEU A 106 3.46 -10.84 17.17
C LEU A 106 3.65 -10.00 15.91
N VAL A 107 4.89 -9.65 15.60
CA VAL A 107 5.26 -8.96 14.35
C VAL A 107 6.04 -9.88 13.43
N HIS A 108 5.81 -9.73 12.13
CA HIS A 108 6.54 -10.46 11.10
C HIS A 108 7.82 -9.71 10.75
N VAL A 109 8.95 -10.39 10.88
CA VAL A 109 10.26 -9.81 10.55
C VAL A 109 11.03 -10.70 9.59
N TYR A 110 11.68 -10.07 8.62
CA TYR A 110 12.62 -10.70 7.70
C TYR A 110 14.05 -10.39 8.12
N VAL A 111 14.83 -11.44 8.41
CA VAL A 111 16.25 -11.36 8.77
C VAL A 111 17.08 -11.80 7.58
N PRO A 112 17.74 -10.89 6.85
CA PRO A 112 18.57 -11.26 5.71
C PRO A 112 19.88 -11.93 6.16
N THR A 113 20.46 -12.72 5.26
CA THR A 113 21.84 -13.20 5.40
C THR A 113 22.83 -12.22 4.79
N SER A 114 24.00 -12.06 5.40
CA SER A 114 25.15 -11.35 4.82
C SER A 114 26.06 -12.34 4.07
N PRO A 115 26.72 -11.94 2.96
CA PRO A 115 26.61 -10.67 2.24
C PRO A 115 25.47 -10.65 1.22
N ASN A 116 24.82 -11.79 0.97
CA ASN A 116 23.77 -11.93 -0.02
C ASN A 116 22.37 -11.92 0.63
N PRO A 117 21.60 -10.81 0.53
CA PRO A 117 20.32 -10.65 1.18
C PRO A 117 19.16 -11.25 0.38
N THR A 118 19.42 -12.08 -0.64
CA THR A 118 18.37 -12.81 -1.34
C THR A 118 17.79 -13.96 -0.50
N SER A 119 18.53 -14.41 0.52
CA SER A 119 18.10 -15.43 1.48
C SER A 119 18.04 -14.86 2.89
N GLY A 120 17.23 -15.49 3.74
CA GLY A 120 17.02 -15.03 5.10
C GLY A 120 16.03 -15.89 5.85
N TYR A 121 15.75 -15.48 7.08
CA TYR A 121 14.74 -16.09 7.93
C TYR A 121 13.52 -15.20 8.00
N PHE A 122 12.35 -15.82 7.95
CA PHE A 122 11.09 -15.17 8.27
C PHE A 122 10.68 -15.59 9.68
N LEU A 123 10.54 -14.63 10.58
CA LEU A 123 10.29 -14.89 12.00
C LEU A 123 9.03 -14.16 12.46
N LEU A 124 8.31 -14.79 13.38
CA LEU A 124 7.27 -14.15 14.17
C LEU A 124 7.89 -13.87 15.54
N VAL A 125 8.00 -12.59 15.90
CA VAL A 125 8.67 -12.15 17.13
C VAL A 125 7.70 -11.33 17.97
N PRO A 126 7.65 -11.52 19.30
CA PRO A 126 6.87 -10.64 20.18
C PRO A 126 7.32 -9.20 20.01
N GLU A 127 6.36 -8.28 19.88
CA GLU A 127 6.64 -6.86 19.65
C GLU A 127 7.56 -6.25 20.72
N ARG A 128 7.44 -6.71 21.97
CA ARG A 128 8.29 -6.28 23.10
C ARG A 128 9.78 -6.63 22.94
N GLU A 129 10.13 -7.57 22.07
CA GLU A 129 11.51 -8.02 21.82
C GLU A 129 12.16 -7.29 20.63
N VAL A 130 11.43 -6.37 20.01
CA VAL A 130 11.86 -5.63 18.83
C VAL A 130 12.38 -4.24 19.23
N ILE A 131 13.59 -3.93 18.79
CA ILE A 131 14.25 -2.64 19.08
C ILE A 131 14.27 -1.80 17.80
N ALA A 132 13.56 -0.68 17.78
CA ALA A 132 13.56 0.22 16.64
C ALA A 132 14.92 0.92 16.48
N VAL A 133 15.42 0.97 15.24
CA VAL A 133 16.65 1.70 14.90
C VAL A 133 16.33 2.81 13.93
N ASP A 134 16.97 3.96 14.14
CA ASP A 134 16.78 5.13 13.28
C ASP A 134 17.79 5.18 12.13
N ILE A 135 17.71 4.18 11.26
CA ILE A 135 18.45 4.13 9.99
C ILE A 135 17.50 3.80 8.85
N THR A 136 17.88 4.18 7.64
CA THR A 136 17.13 3.82 6.45
C THR A 136 17.31 2.33 6.11
N VAL A 137 16.34 1.76 5.38
CA VAL A 137 16.46 0.40 4.84
C VAL A 137 17.69 0.27 3.95
N GLU A 138 18.00 1.31 3.18
CA GLU A 138 19.17 1.36 2.31
C GLU A 138 20.48 1.27 3.10
N GLU A 139 20.62 2.03 4.20
CA GLU A 139 21.81 1.99 5.06
C GLU A 139 21.97 0.64 5.75
N ALA A 140 20.87 0.05 6.23
CA ALA A 140 20.87 -1.30 6.80
C ALA A 140 21.32 -2.34 5.77
N MET A 141 20.82 -2.26 4.52
CA MET A 141 21.22 -3.16 3.45
C MET A 141 22.68 -2.98 3.05
N LYS A 142 23.20 -1.73 3.00
CA LYS A 142 24.63 -1.46 2.79
C LYS A 142 25.48 -2.09 3.90
N LEU A 143 25.07 -1.98 5.16
CA LEU A 143 25.72 -2.65 6.30
C LEU A 143 25.77 -4.17 6.12
N ILE A 144 24.63 -4.79 5.81
CA ILE A 144 24.50 -6.25 5.66
C ILE A 144 25.33 -6.76 4.48
N VAL A 145 25.24 -6.12 3.32
CA VAL A 145 25.96 -6.55 2.10
C VAL A 145 27.46 -6.34 2.24
N SER A 146 27.88 -5.25 2.90
CA SER A 146 29.31 -4.98 3.15
C SER A 146 29.92 -5.83 4.26
N GLY A 147 29.11 -6.65 4.97
CA GLY A 147 29.59 -7.43 6.12
C GLY A 147 30.00 -6.57 7.31
N GLY A 148 29.42 -5.37 7.45
CA GLY A 148 29.73 -4.42 8.52
C GLY A 148 30.86 -3.45 8.23
N LEU A 149 31.37 -3.39 7.00
CA LEU A 149 32.41 -2.42 6.59
C LEU A 149 31.86 -1.01 6.33
N TYR A 150 30.53 -0.88 6.15
CA TYR A 150 29.85 0.40 6.04
C TYR A 150 29.51 0.94 7.43
N THR A 151 29.59 2.26 7.64
CA THR A 151 29.06 2.92 8.86
C THR A 151 27.95 3.87 8.43
N PRO A 152 26.70 3.67 8.89
CA PRO A 152 25.61 4.60 8.60
C PRO A 152 25.96 6.01 9.08
N SER A 153 25.64 7.01 8.26
CA SER A 153 25.80 8.41 8.64
C SER A 153 24.76 8.71 9.71
N GLN A 154 25.16 9.07 10.94
CA GLN A 154 24.18 9.48 11.97
C GLN A 154 23.26 10.57 11.40
N PRO A 155 21.92 10.39 11.41
CA PRO A 155 21.04 11.53 11.31
C PRO A 155 21.36 12.42 12.52
N SER A 156 21.73 13.67 12.25
CA SER A 156 22.16 14.61 13.27
C SER A 156 21.06 14.77 14.33
N GLY A 157 21.34 14.27 15.54
CA GLY A 157 20.51 14.46 16.72
C GLY A 157 19.73 13.22 17.13
N VAL A 158 20.38 12.33 17.90
CA VAL A 158 19.88 11.71 19.15
C VAL A 158 20.96 10.70 19.58
N GLY A 159 21.65 11.01 20.69
CA GLY A 159 22.54 10.05 21.37
C GLY A 159 21.77 8.83 21.89
N PRO A 160 22.45 7.79 22.41
CA PRO A 160 21.83 6.53 22.80
C PRO A 160 20.72 6.75 23.83
N GLN A 161 19.46 6.79 23.37
CA GLN A 161 18.30 6.78 24.25
C GLN A 161 18.04 5.32 24.66
N ALA A 162 18.75 4.89 25.70
CA ALA A 162 18.27 3.85 26.60
C ALA A 162 17.01 4.38 27.31
N GLY A 163 15.88 4.30 26.61
CA GLY A 163 14.59 4.82 27.08
C GLY A 163 13.54 4.49 26.04
N GLY A 164 12.78 3.42 26.30
CA GLY A 164 11.76 2.89 25.39
C GLY A 164 10.85 3.99 24.86
N LYS A 165 10.97 4.30 23.57
CA LYS A 165 9.94 5.04 22.85
C LYS A 165 8.77 4.08 22.71
N THR A 166 7.78 4.25 23.57
CA THR A 166 6.50 3.55 23.52
C THR A 166 5.91 3.71 22.12
N TRP A 167 5.80 2.60 21.40
CA TRP A 167 5.15 2.54 20.10
C TRP A 167 3.70 2.97 20.24
N THR A 168 3.23 3.79 19.30
CA THR A 168 1.80 4.10 19.18
C THR A 168 1.18 2.98 18.36
N PRO A 169 0.14 2.29 18.87
CA PRO A 169 -0.42 1.16 18.16
C PRO A 169 -0.82 1.50 16.74
N ILE A 170 -0.36 0.69 15.78
CA ILE A 170 -0.86 0.73 14.40
C ILE A 170 -2.37 0.54 14.51
N LYS A 171 -3.11 1.59 14.17
CA LYS A 171 -4.57 1.58 14.26
C LYS A 171 -5.08 0.48 13.33
N GLN A 172 -5.70 -0.52 13.93
CA GLN A 172 -6.27 -1.67 13.24
C GLN A 172 -7.24 -1.16 12.17
N PRO A 173 -7.07 -1.48 10.88
CA PRO A 173 -8.07 -1.14 9.88
C PRO A 173 -9.39 -1.83 10.24
N ASP A 174 -10.49 -1.09 10.15
CA ASP A 174 -11.82 -1.52 10.60
C ASP A 174 -12.14 -2.93 10.10
N ALA A 175 -12.40 -3.83 11.06
CA ALA A 175 -12.73 -5.22 10.82
C ALA A 175 -14.10 -5.31 10.13
N GLY A 176 -14.09 -5.25 8.80
CA GLY A 176 -15.30 -5.28 7.98
C GLY A 176 -15.18 -6.03 6.66
N VAL A 177 -14.14 -6.85 6.46
CA VAL A 177 -14.03 -7.67 5.26
C VAL A 177 -14.18 -9.14 5.63
N GLN A 178 -15.39 -9.66 5.44
CA GLN A 178 -15.64 -11.09 5.45
C GLN A 178 -14.91 -11.73 4.27
N VAL A 179 -13.95 -12.59 4.58
CA VAL A 179 -13.28 -13.44 3.60
C VAL A 179 -14.08 -14.73 3.56
N GLY A 180 -14.88 -14.88 2.50
CA GLY A 180 -15.50 -16.15 2.11
C GLY A 180 -14.60 -16.92 1.15
#